data_AF-A0A832I414-F1
#
_entry.id   AF-A0A832I414-F1
#
_cell.length_a   1.000
_cell.length_b   1.000
_cell.length_c   1.000
_cell.angle_alpha   90.00
_cell.angle_beta   90.00
_cell.angle_gamma   90.00
#
_symmetry.space_group_name_H-M   'P 1'
#
loop_
_entity.id
_entity.type
_entity.pdbx_description
1 polymer ?
#
loop_
_entity_poly.entity_id
_entity_poly.type
_entity_poly.pdbx_seq_one_letter_code
_entity_poly.pdbx_strand_id
1 'polypeptide(L)'
;MSKKLNREIREFLENGILSVSLEREIRNMIELALKETANHAAILKVFGSKKAAVDEIFQEVMGVFWEKRNEILERKIENLVGYVKISVKNRIVDHLKSGWWKKKVSLDSKLNSDEDEKSFTETIPIESDSEDPLEEFVAKMMFKHMKDVFKGKEKDLCDLFYKKTFSDEDADIFSSGKSTQARYKSHERLAKKLRDFVEKNDLTRGEFAALVKIYMSEICEKIRPDMVRDERRSPDSGGADR
;
A
#
# COMPACT_ATOMS: atom_id res chain seq x y z
N MET A 1 -25.11 4.75 -7.69
CA MET A 1 -25.09 3.78 -6.56
C MET A 1 -24.09 4.18 -5.48
N SER A 2 -22.79 4.40 -5.78
CA SER A 2 -21.79 4.72 -4.73
C SER A 2 -22.01 6.06 -4.01
N LYS A 3 -22.56 7.10 -4.66
CA LYS A 3 -22.82 8.40 -4.00
C LYS A 3 -23.80 8.31 -2.81
N LYS A 4 -24.87 7.52 -2.95
CA LYS A 4 -25.82 7.27 -1.86
C LYS A 4 -25.14 6.54 -0.71
N LEU A 5 -24.38 5.50 -1.03
CA LEU A 5 -23.71 4.68 -0.03
C LEU A 5 -22.58 5.44 0.69
N ASN A 6 -21.81 6.28 -0.02
CA ASN A 6 -20.84 7.20 0.59
C ASN A 6 -21.52 8.16 1.58
N ARG A 7 -22.73 8.65 1.27
CA ARG A 7 -23.50 9.49 2.18
C ARG A 7 -23.94 8.71 3.41
N GLU A 8 -24.48 7.51 3.25
CA GLU A 8 -24.89 6.66 4.37
C GLU A 8 -23.69 6.28 5.28
N ILE A 9 -22.52 5.98 4.70
CA ILE A 9 -21.28 5.74 5.49
C ILE A 9 -20.89 7.01 6.25
N ARG A 10 -20.96 8.17 5.62
CA ARG A 10 -20.64 9.44 6.28
C ARG A 10 -21.59 9.75 7.42
N GLU A 11 -22.90 9.56 7.22
CA GLU A 11 -23.92 9.70 8.26
C GLU A 11 -23.65 8.74 9.44
N PHE A 12 -23.21 7.51 9.16
CA PHE A 12 -22.75 6.57 10.19
C PHE A 12 -21.53 7.10 10.96
N LEU A 13 -20.50 7.60 10.27
CA LEU A 13 -19.28 8.10 10.91
C LEU A 13 -19.54 9.35 11.77
N GLU A 14 -20.43 10.23 11.34
CA GLU A 14 -20.77 11.48 12.03
C GLU A 14 -21.70 11.25 13.23
N ASN A 15 -22.71 10.38 13.07
CA ASN A 15 -23.83 10.31 14.01
C ASN A 15 -24.05 8.92 14.62
N GLY A 16 -23.27 7.92 14.23
CA GLY A 16 -23.41 6.53 14.70
C GLY A 16 -24.63 5.79 14.14
N ILE A 17 -25.33 6.37 13.16
CA ILE A 17 -26.57 5.79 12.61
C ILE A 17 -26.23 4.79 11.51
N LEU A 18 -26.37 3.49 11.83
CA LEU A 18 -26.27 2.42 10.84
C LEU A 18 -27.65 2.16 10.23
N SER A 19 -27.84 2.56 8.97
CA SER A 19 -29.08 2.26 8.25
C SER A 19 -29.14 0.79 7.80
N VAL A 20 -30.35 0.24 7.71
CA VAL A 20 -30.58 -1.14 7.19
C VAL A 20 -30.05 -1.28 5.75
N SER A 21 -30.13 -0.20 4.97
CA SER A 21 -29.56 -0.14 3.61
C SER A 21 -28.04 -0.31 3.66
N LEU A 22 -27.36 0.48 4.49
CA LEU A 22 -25.91 0.44 4.65
C LEU A 22 -25.42 -0.91 5.15
N GLU A 23 -26.05 -1.45 6.20
CA GLU A 23 -25.71 -2.78 6.73
C GLU A 23 -25.79 -3.84 5.63
N ARG A 24 -26.90 -3.88 4.88
CA ARG A 24 -27.09 -4.85 3.80
C ARG A 24 -26.02 -4.71 2.72
N GLU A 25 -25.69 -3.50 2.30
CA GLU A 25 -24.67 -3.27 1.27
C GLU A 25 -23.28 -3.70 1.72
N ILE A 26 -22.87 -3.41 2.96
CA ILE A 26 -21.57 -3.83 3.49
C ILE A 26 -21.52 -5.37 3.59
N ARG A 27 -22.58 -6.01 4.10
CA ARG A 27 -22.66 -7.48 4.16
C ARG A 27 -22.54 -8.11 2.77
N ASN A 28 -23.20 -7.52 1.76
CA ASN A 28 -23.06 -7.96 0.38
C ASN A 28 -21.62 -7.80 -0.14
N MET A 29 -20.92 -6.71 0.21
CA MET A 29 -19.51 -6.56 -0.15
C MET A 29 -18.65 -7.65 0.48
N ILE A 30 -18.89 -8.01 1.74
CA ILE A 30 -18.18 -9.10 2.42
C ILE A 30 -18.44 -10.44 1.74
N GLU A 31 -19.70 -10.73 1.40
CA GLU A 31 -20.03 -11.96 0.70
C GLU A 31 -19.34 -12.09 -0.66
N LEU A 32 -19.26 -11.00 -1.41
CA LEU A 32 -18.57 -10.97 -2.70
C LEU A 32 -17.06 -11.14 -2.51
N ALA A 33 -16.46 -10.39 -1.59
CA ALA A 33 -15.03 -10.47 -1.31
C ALA A 33 -14.62 -11.86 -0.81
N LEU A 34 -15.44 -12.52 0.02
CA LEU A 34 -15.19 -13.90 0.47
C LEU A 34 -15.16 -14.88 -0.71
N LYS A 35 -16.09 -14.76 -1.67
CA LYS A 35 -16.11 -15.60 -2.87
C LYS A 35 -14.89 -15.38 -3.77
N GLU A 36 -14.42 -14.14 -3.88
CA GLU A 36 -13.26 -13.78 -4.70
C GLU A 36 -11.94 -14.19 -4.06
N THR A 37 -11.87 -14.17 -2.72
CA THR A 37 -10.60 -14.31 -1.99
C THR A 37 -10.37 -15.74 -1.46
N ALA A 38 -11.43 -16.51 -1.20
CA ALA A 38 -11.33 -17.81 -0.57
C ALA A 38 -12.26 -18.86 -1.18
N ASN A 39 -11.78 -20.11 -1.25
CA ASN A 39 -12.65 -21.24 -1.55
C ASN A 39 -13.51 -21.60 -0.33
N HIS A 40 -14.62 -22.31 -0.59
CA HIS A 40 -15.59 -22.65 0.45
C HIS A 40 -14.98 -23.43 1.64
N ALA A 41 -14.02 -24.32 1.36
CA ALA A 41 -13.34 -25.12 2.38
C ALA A 41 -12.52 -24.26 3.36
N ALA A 42 -11.81 -23.25 2.86
CA ALA A 42 -11.05 -22.33 3.69
C ALA A 42 -11.97 -21.50 4.61
N ILE A 43 -13.10 -21.02 4.08
CA ILE A 43 -14.09 -20.27 4.86
C ILE A 43 -14.66 -21.13 5.99
N LEU A 44 -15.06 -22.38 5.70
CA LEU A 44 -15.56 -23.30 6.72
C LEU A 44 -14.52 -23.62 7.79
N LYS A 45 -13.25 -23.78 7.40
CA LYS A 45 -12.17 -24.08 8.33
C LYS A 45 -11.92 -22.96 9.35
N VAL A 46 -11.99 -21.71 8.91
CA VAL A 46 -11.67 -20.54 9.77
C VAL A 46 -12.89 -20.09 10.56
N PHE A 47 -14.05 -19.97 9.89
CA PHE A 47 -15.24 -19.32 10.45
C PHE A 47 -16.37 -20.29 10.79
N GLY A 48 -16.25 -21.57 10.45
CA GLY A 48 -17.29 -22.59 10.65
C GLY A 48 -18.47 -22.50 9.67
N SER A 49 -18.88 -21.30 9.25
CA SER A 49 -19.92 -21.10 8.24
C SER A 49 -19.74 -19.79 7.48
N LYS A 50 -20.32 -19.69 6.28
CA LYS A 50 -20.34 -18.43 5.51
C LYS A 50 -21.05 -17.30 6.28
N LYS A 51 -22.14 -17.62 6.99
CA LYS A 51 -22.90 -16.62 7.77
C LYS A 51 -22.04 -16.05 8.90
N ALA A 52 -21.38 -16.92 9.66
CA ALA A 52 -20.47 -16.52 10.72
C ALA A 52 -19.32 -15.65 10.19
N ALA A 53 -18.72 -16.03 9.06
CA ALA A 53 -17.69 -15.21 8.41
C ALA A 53 -18.18 -13.80 8.10
N VAL A 54 -19.38 -13.68 7.49
CA VAL A 54 -19.97 -12.37 7.16
C VAL A 54 -20.26 -11.56 8.41
N ASP A 55 -20.82 -12.17 9.45
CA ASP A 55 -21.14 -11.49 10.71
C ASP A 55 -19.87 -10.99 11.42
N GLU A 56 -18.84 -11.83 11.51
CA GLU A 56 -17.58 -11.50 12.18
C GLU A 56 -16.84 -10.37 11.47
N ILE A 57 -16.61 -10.51 10.15
CA ILE A 57 -15.94 -9.48 9.35
C ILE A 57 -16.75 -8.17 9.37
N PHE A 58 -18.08 -8.23 9.36
CA PHE A 58 -18.92 -7.05 9.45
C PHE A 58 -18.69 -6.30 10.75
N GLN A 59 -18.71 -6.99 11.90
CA GLN A 59 -18.49 -6.36 13.20
C GLN A 59 -17.10 -5.71 13.28
N GLU A 60 -16.07 -6.39 12.81
CA GLU A 60 -14.69 -5.88 12.82
C GLU A 60 -14.51 -4.66 11.93
N VAL A 61 -15.02 -4.69 10.70
CA VAL A 61 -14.95 -3.56 9.77
C VAL A 61 -15.69 -2.35 10.34
N MET A 62 -16.89 -2.55 10.89
CA MET A 62 -17.66 -1.47 11.50
C MET A 62 -16.99 -0.91 12.76
N GLY A 63 -16.38 -1.77 13.57
CA GLY A 63 -15.60 -1.38 14.75
C GLY A 63 -14.43 -0.47 14.38
N VAL A 64 -13.60 -0.88 13.42
CA VAL A 64 -12.45 -0.09 12.94
C VAL A 64 -12.91 1.25 12.35
N PHE A 65 -14.00 1.24 11.57
CA PHE A 65 -14.56 2.48 11.02
C PHE A 65 -14.96 3.46 12.11
N TRP A 66 -15.57 2.95 13.18
CA TRP A 66 -16.01 3.77 14.30
C TRP A 66 -14.82 4.32 15.11
N GLU A 67 -13.82 3.48 15.37
CA GLU A 67 -12.60 3.87 16.07
C GLU A 67 -11.83 4.96 15.32
N LYS A 68 -11.74 4.86 13.99
CA LYS A 68 -11.01 5.81 13.13
C LYS A 68 -11.86 6.97 12.61
N ARG A 69 -13.09 7.13 13.09
CA ARG A 69 -14.06 8.07 12.50
C ARG A 69 -13.54 9.51 12.41
N ASN A 70 -12.86 10.00 13.43
CA ASN A 70 -12.39 11.38 13.47
C ASN A 70 -11.33 11.62 12.39
N GLU A 71 -10.36 10.71 12.27
CA GLU A 71 -9.31 10.78 11.26
C GLU A 71 -9.89 10.70 9.84
N ILE A 72 -10.86 9.81 9.62
CA ILE A 72 -11.54 9.67 8.31
C ILE A 72 -12.28 10.96 7.93
N LEU A 73 -12.97 11.59 8.89
CA LEU A 73 -13.74 12.82 8.67
C LEU A 73 -12.83 14.03 8.44
N GLU A 74 -11.76 14.18 9.22
CA GLU A 74 -10.78 15.26 9.09
C GLU A 74 -10.08 15.26 7.72
N ARG A 75 -9.74 14.06 7.23
CA ARG A 75 -9.13 13.87 5.89
C ARG A 75 -10.11 14.08 4.74
N LYS A 76 -11.40 14.30 5.01
CA LYS A 76 -12.46 14.54 4.02
C LYS A 76 -12.50 13.50 2.90
N ILE A 77 -12.27 12.23 3.22
CA ILE A 77 -12.27 11.14 2.24
C ILE A 77 -13.61 11.10 1.47
N GLU A 78 -13.54 11.24 0.14
CA GLU A 78 -14.73 11.25 -0.72
C GLU A 78 -15.21 9.82 -1.07
N ASN A 79 -14.29 8.88 -1.27
CA ASN A 79 -14.59 7.51 -1.69
C ASN A 79 -14.59 6.53 -0.50
N LEU A 80 -15.47 6.78 0.47
CA LEU A 80 -15.65 5.93 1.66
C LEU A 80 -16.03 4.49 1.31
N VAL A 81 -16.80 4.27 0.24
CA VAL A 81 -17.10 2.92 -0.28
C VAL A 81 -15.83 2.18 -0.69
N GLY A 82 -14.88 2.86 -1.34
CA GLY A 82 -13.58 2.28 -1.67
C GLY A 82 -12.80 1.88 -0.43
N TYR A 83 -12.82 2.72 0.60
CA TYR A 83 -12.18 2.44 1.89
C TYR A 83 -12.80 1.22 2.60
N VAL A 84 -14.14 1.08 2.59
CA VAL A 84 -14.84 -0.11 3.12
C VAL A 84 -14.37 -1.36 2.41
N LYS A 85 -14.31 -1.34 1.07
CA LYS A 85 -13.92 -2.51 0.28
C LYS A 85 -12.51 -2.99 0.59
N ILE A 86 -11.56 -2.07 0.77
CA ILE A 86 -10.19 -2.41 1.16
C ILE A 86 -10.18 -3.01 2.55
N SER A 87 -10.88 -2.38 3.50
CA SER A 87 -10.96 -2.85 4.89
C SER A 87 -11.54 -4.26 4.99
N VAL A 88 -12.62 -4.53 4.25
CA VAL A 88 -13.23 -5.87 4.14
C VAL A 88 -12.23 -6.88 3.59
N LYS A 89 -11.55 -6.55 2.49
CA LYS A 89 -10.61 -7.46 1.83
C LYS A 89 -9.44 -7.81 2.75
N ASN A 90 -8.84 -6.80 3.39
CA ASN A 90 -7.71 -6.99 4.29
C ASN A 90 -8.12 -7.90 5.45
N ARG A 91 -9.27 -7.63 6.06
CA ARG A 91 -9.74 -8.44 7.18
C ARG A 91 -9.98 -9.91 6.82
N ILE A 92 -10.53 -10.18 5.64
CA ILE A 92 -10.66 -11.55 5.13
C ILE A 92 -9.29 -12.21 5.01
N VAL A 93 -8.31 -11.52 4.42
CA VAL A 93 -6.96 -12.04 4.23
C VAL A 93 -6.28 -12.33 5.57
N ASP A 94 -6.44 -11.46 6.57
CA ASP A 94 -5.81 -11.60 7.89
C ASP A 94 -6.33 -12.84 8.63
N HIS A 95 -7.64 -13.08 8.58
CA HIS A 95 -8.25 -14.31 9.13
C HIS A 95 -7.77 -15.57 8.42
N LEU A 96 -7.65 -15.53 7.09
CA LEU A 96 -7.18 -16.68 6.32
C LEU A 96 -5.68 -16.98 6.55
N LYS A 97 -4.87 -15.93 6.73
CA LYS A 97 -3.44 -16.06 7.05
C LYS A 97 -3.20 -16.51 8.49
N SER A 98 -3.94 -15.96 9.46
CA SER A 98 -3.86 -16.35 10.87
C SER A 98 -4.38 -17.77 11.13
N GLY A 99 -5.26 -18.29 10.27
CA GLY A 99 -5.65 -19.71 10.26
C GLY A 99 -4.57 -20.67 9.74
N TRP A 100 -3.51 -20.16 9.09
CA TRP A 100 -2.42 -20.96 8.52
C TRP A 100 -1.08 -20.79 9.25
N TRP A 101 -0.82 -19.62 9.85
CA TRP A 101 0.41 -19.31 10.58
C TRP A 101 0.11 -18.60 11.90
N LYS A 102 -0.23 -19.34 12.96
CA LYS A 102 -0.04 -18.85 14.34
C LYS A 102 1.35 -19.24 14.84
N LYS A 103 2.39 -18.53 14.41
CA LYS A 103 3.53 -18.31 15.31
C LYS A 103 3.12 -17.16 16.22
N LYS A 104 2.76 -17.49 17.47
CA LYS A 104 2.60 -16.51 18.54
C LYS A 104 3.93 -15.76 18.67
N VAL A 105 3.97 -14.49 18.30
CA VAL A 105 5.00 -13.59 18.81
C VAL A 105 4.53 -13.17 20.20
N SER A 106 5.28 -13.58 21.22
CA SER A 106 5.06 -13.23 22.61
C SER A 106 5.38 -11.75 22.81
N LEU A 107 4.46 -10.99 23.40
CA LEU A 107 4.64 -9.58 23.79
C LEU A 107 5.47 -9.44 25.08
N ASP A 108 6.57 -10.18 25.16
CA ASP A 108 7.63 -9.95 26.16
C ASP A 108 8.90 -9.53 25.41
N SER A 109 8.86 -8.32 24.87
CA SER A 109 10.08 -7.58 24.56
C SER A 109 9.90 -6.15 25.05
N LYS A 110 10.72 -5.78 26.02
CA LYS A 110 10.88 -4.40 26.47
C LYS A 110 11.23 -3.55 25.24
N LEU A 111 10.35 -2.61 24.90
CA LEU A 111 10.66 -1.51 24.00
C LEU A 111 11.75 -0.67 24.68
N ASN A 112 12.99 -0.85 24.24
CA ASN A 112 14.01 0.16 24.46
C ASN A 112 13.68 1.32 23.52
N SER A 113 13.16 2.39 24.11
CA SER A 113 13.29 3.73 23.57
C SER A 113 14.77 4.01 23.35
N ASP A 114 15.13 4.35 22.12
CA ASP A 114 16.11 5.38 21.75
C ASP A 114 16.49 5.14 20.29
N GLU A 115 15.81 5.81 19.36
CA GLU A 115 16.37 6.05 18.04
C GLU A 115 15.94 7.43 17.54
N ASP A 116 16.77 8.39 17.93
CA ASP A 116 17.28 9.54 17.20
C ASP A 116 16.60 9.98 15.90
N GLU A 117 16.39 11.30 15.83
CA GLU A 117 16.07 12.12 14.67
C GLU A 117 16.94 11.80 13.43
N LYS A 118 16.58 10.76 12.68
CA LYS A 118 17.04 10.57 11.31
C LYS A 118 16.01 11.13 10.35
N SER A 119 16.47 12.01 9.47
CA SER A 119 15.64 12.75 8.53
C SER A 119 14.71 11.80 7.76
N PHE A 120 13.45 12.21 7.59
CA PHE A 120 12.32 11.52 6.93
C PHE A 120 12.66 10.72 5.65
N THR A 121 13.77 11.04 4.97
CA THR A 121 14.24 10.43 3.72
C THR A 121 15.38 9.41 3.87
N GLU A 122 15.93 9.21 5.07
CA GLU A 122 17.11 8.36 5.26
C GLU A 122 16.76 6.87 5.33
N THR A 123 15.58 6.54 5.84
CA THR A 123 15.10 5.15 5.97
C THR A 123 13.62 5.07 5.61
N ILE A 124 13.30 4.51 4.45
CA ILE A 124 11.93 4.03 4.17
C ILE A 124 11.75 2.81 5.08
N PRO A 125 10.82 2.80 6.05
CA PRO A 125 10.60 1.62 6.87
C PRO A 125 10.04 0.50 5.98
N ILE A 126 10.92 -0.42 5.59
CA ILE A 126 10.57 -1.61 4.81
C ILE A 126 9.65 -2.51 5.65
N GLU A 127 9.86 -2.48 6.97
CA GLU A 127 9.13 -3.23 8.00
C GLU A 127 7.92 -2.45 8.57
N SER A 128 7.34 -1.51 7.82
CA SER A 128 5.97 -1.09 8.14
C SER A 128 5.03 -2.21 7.69
N ASP A 129 4.84 -3.20 8.55
CA ASP A 129 3.66 -4.08 8.60
C ASP A 129 2.43 -3.26 9.01
N SER A 130 2.27 -2.03 8.52
CA SER A 130 1.03 -1.31 8.71
C SER A 130 -0.02 -1.97 7.82
N GLU A 131 -0.67 -2.98 8.39
CA GLU A 131 -1.93 -3.57 7.94
C GLU A 131 -3.10 -2.57 8.06
N ASP A 132 -2.82 -1.27 8.23
CA ASP A 132 -3.84 -0.25 8.37
C ASP A 132 -4.55 -0.02 7.03
N PRO A 133 -5.84 -0.39 6.91
CA PRO A 133 -6.58 -0.18 5.68
C PRO A 133 -6.67 1.30 5.29
N LEU A 134 -6.56 2.23 6.26
CA LEU A 134 -6.63 3.67 6.00
C LEU A 134 -5.38 4.14 5.28
N GLU A 135 -4.21 3.72 5.76
CA GLU A 135 -2.94 4.07 5.13
C GLU A 135 -2.85 3.50 3.71
N GLU A 136 -3.27 2.24 3.50
CA GLU A 136 -3.30 1.64 2.17
C GLU A 136 -4.26 2.36 1.22
N PHE A 137 -5.43 2.77 1.74
CA PHE A 137 -6.41 3.50 0.95
C PHE A 137 -5.90 4.89 0.55
N VAL A 138 -5.31 5.65 1.48
CA VAL A 138 -4.70 6.96 1.19
C VAL A 138 -3.55 6.80 0.20
N ALA A 139 -2.69 5.81 0.38
CA ALA A 139 -1.62 5.48 -0.54
C ALA A 139 -2.13 5.19 -1.96
N LYS A 140 -3.20 4.38 -2.11
CA LYS A 140 -3.84 4.13 -3.42
C LYS A 140 -4.40 5.39 -4.06
N MET A 141 -4.97 6.31 -3.27
CA MET A 141 -5.42 7.60 -3.79
C MET A 141 -4.24 8.47 -4.26
N MET A 142 -3.15 8.48 -3.50
CA MET A 142 -1.97 9.30 -3.78
C MET A 142 -1.08 8.75 -4.90
N PHE A 143 -1.20 7.47 -5.22
CA PHE A 143 -0.41 6.84 -6.28
C PHE A 143 -0.50 7.58 -7.61
N LYS A 144 -1.70 8.01 -8.02
CA LYS A 144 -1.87 8.76 -9.27
C LYS A 144 -1.15 10.12 -9.21
N HIS A 145 -1.29 10.85 -8.10
CA HIS A 145 -0.59 12.13 -7.91
C HIS A 145 0.92 11.97 -7.94
N MET A 146 1.44 10.96 -7.25
CA MET A 146 2.87 10.65 -7.25
C MET A 146 3.35 10.34 -8.68
N LYS A 147 2.62 9.49 -9.41
CA LYS A 147 2.95 9.18 -10.81
C LYS A 147 3.02 10.43 -11.69
N ASP A 148 2.06 11.34 -11.54
CA ASP A 148 2.03 12.58 -12.31
C ASP A 148 3.16 13.55 -11.94
N VAL A 149 3.46 13.69 -10.65
CA VAL A 149 4.56 14.54 -10.14
C VAL A 149 5.94 14.06 -10.59
N PHE A 150 6.12 12.74 -10.68
CA PHE A 150 7.38 12.10 -11.05
C PHE A 150 7.41 11.57 -12.50
N LYS A 151 6.49 12.04 -13.35
CA LYS A 151 6.44 11.66 -14.75
C LYS A 151 7.76 11.97 -15.47
N GLY A 152 8.29 10.98 -16.19
CA GLY A 152 9.60 11.06 -16.86
C GLY A 152 10.80 10.87 -15.93
N LYS A 153 10.57 10.52 -14.66
CA LYS A 153 11.60 10.20 -13.65
C LYS A 153 11.40 8.81 -13.04
N GLU A 154 10.60 7.96 -13.67
CA GLU A 154 10.21 6.64 -13.15
C GLU A 154 11.43 5.76 -12.89
N LYS A 155 12.38 5.67 -13.84
CA LYS A 155 13.61 4.88 -13.66
C LYS A 155 14.45 5.38 -12.49
N ASP A 156 14.65 6.69 -12.39
CA ASP A 156 15.46 7.31 -11.34
C ASP A 156 14.82 7.12 -9.96
N LEU A 157 13.48 7.10 -9.90
CA LEU A 157 12.73 6.89 -8.68
C LEU A 157 12.71 5.42 -8.26
N CYS A 158 12.61 4.50 -9.22
CA CYS A 158 12.79 3.06 -8.97
C CYS A 158 14.20 2.75 -8.47
N ASP A 159 15.22 3.31 -9.10
CA ASP A 159 16.61 3.19 -8.64
C ASP A 159 16.77 3.65 -7.18
N LEU A 160 16.20 4.81 -6.82
CA LEU A 160 16.21 5.32 -5.46
C LEU A 160 15.47 4.39 -4.49
N PHE A 161 14.28 3.90 -4.84
CA PHE A 161 13.51 3.01 -3.98
C PHE A 161 14.17 1.65 -3.80
N TYR A 162 14.69 1.03 -4.86
CA TYR A 162 15.39 -0.24 -4.74
C TYR A 162 16.67 -0.09 -3.91
N LYS A 163 17.46 0.97 -4.11
CA LYS A 163 18.64 1.24 -3.27
C LYS A 163 18.29 1.42 -1.78
N LYS A 164 17.12 1.99 -1.48
CA LYS A 164 16.66 2.22 -0.11
C LYS A 164 15.93 1.03 0.51
N THR A 165 15.45 0.08 -0.30
CA THR A 165 14.62 -1.06 0.13
C THR A 165 15.37 -2.40 0.04
N PHE A 166 16.36 -2.49 -0.84
CA PHE A 166 17.14 -3.68 -1.14
C PHE A 166 18.63 -3.33 -1.24
N SER A 167 19.46 -4.26 -1.69
CA SER A 167 20.89 -4.02 -1.90
C SER A 167 21.14 -3.18 -3.17
N ASP A 168 22.35 -2.59 -3.25
CA ASP A 168 22.78 -1.77 -4.39
C ASP A 168 22.76 -2.54 -5.73
N GLU A 169 23.00 -3.87 -5.69
CA GLU A 169 23.01 -4.75 -6.88
C GLU A 169 21.63 -4.83 -7.56
N ASP A 170 20.53 -4.84 -6.81
CA ASP A 170 19.17 -4.87 -7.36
C ASP A 170 18.74 -3.51 -7.95
N ALA A 171 19.36 -2.42 -7.51
CA ALA A 171 19.05 -1.07 -7.95
C ALA A 171 19.75 -0.71 -9.27
N ASP A 172 20.92 -1.30 -9.54
CA ASP A 172 21.75 -0.99 -10.71
C ASP A 172 21.03 -1.18 -12.05
N ILE A 173 20.07 -2.12 -12.10
CA ILE A 173 19.19 -2.37 -13.24
C ILE A 173 18.51 -1.08 -13.73
N PHE A 174 18.17 -0.15 -12.83
CA PHE A 174 17.46 1.09 -13.18
C PHE A 174 18.39 2.27 -13.52
N SER A 175 19.71 2.14 -13.26
CA SER A 175 20.68 3.23 -13.40
C SER A 175 21.71 3.02 -14.51
N SER A 176 21.50 2.02 -15.38
CA SER A 176 22.43 1.66 -16.45
C SER A 176 22.84 2.88 -17.30
N GLY A 177 24.15 3.04 -17.49
CA GLY A 177 24.73 4.15 -18.26
C GLY A 177 24.95 5.46 -17.50
N LYS A 178 24.65 5.54 -16.19
CA LYS A 178 24.95 6.73 -15.37
C LYS A 178 26.23 6.57 -14.57
N SER A 179 27.00 7.65 -14.45
CA SER A 179 28.09 7.70 -13.47
C SER A 179 27.55 7.75 -12.04
N THR A 180 28.32 7.24 -11.08
CA THR A 180 27.99 7.28 -9.65
C THR A 180 27.62 8.69 -9.17
N GLN A 181 28.36 9.70 -9.63
CA GLN A 181 28.10 11.09 -9.28
C GLN A 181 26.78 11.62 -9.86
N ALA A 182 26.44 11.23 -11.09
CA ALA A 182 25.16 11.60 -11.71
C ALA A 182 23.97 10.93 -11.01
N ARG A 183 24.14 9.65 -10.62
CA ARG A 183 23.15 8.89 -9.83
C ARG A 183 22.91 9.55 -8.47
N TYR A 184 23.99 9.87 -7.73
CA TYR A 184 23.91 10.57 -6.45
C TYR A 184 23.15 11.90 -6.53
N LYS A 185 23.51 12.77 -7.48
CA LYS A 185 22.82 14.06 -7.69
C LYS A 185 21.35 13.88 -8.08
N SER A 186 21.02 12.79 -8.80
CA SER A 186 19.64 12.46 -9.14
C SER A 186 18.85 12.06 -7.89
N HIS A 187 19.43 11.20 -7.04
CA HIS A 187 18.83 10.77 -5.78
C HIS A 187 18.60 11.93 -4.82
N GLU A 188 19.56 12.84 -4.70
CA GLU A 188 19.41 14.03 -3.84
C GLU A 188 18.22 14.91 -4.27
N ARG A 189 18.09 15.16 -5.58
CA ARG A 189 16.96 15.94 -6.13
C ARG A 189 15.63 15.23 -5.94
N LEU A 190 15.60 13.91 -6.13
CA LEU A 190 14.40 13.10 -5.94
C LEU A 190 13.99 13.02 -4.47
N ALA A 191 14.95 12.83 -3.56
CA ALA A 191 14.70 12.80 -2.12
C ALA A 191 14.09 14.13 -1.64
N LYS A 192 14.62 15.27 -2.10
CA LYS A 192 14.02 16.57 -1.82
C LYS A 192 12.59 16.66 -2.35
N LYS A 193 12.37 16.28 -3.61
CA LYS A 193 11.04 16.34 -4.24
C LYS A 193 10.03 15.38 -3.60
N LEU A 194 10.48 14.23 -3.10
CA LEU A 194 9.66 13.29 -2.32
C LEU A 194 9.29 13.88 -0.96
N ARG A 195 10.22 14.56 -0.29
CA ARG A 195 9.93 15.27 0.96
C ARG A 195 8.89 16.35 0.75
N ASP A 196 9.07 17.21 -0.25
CA ASP A 196 8.10 18.25 -0.63
C ASP A 196 6.72 17.62 -0.97
N PHE A 197 6.71 16.46 -1.62
CA PHE A 197 5.47 15.73 -1.93
C PHE A 197 4.77 15.22 -0.67
N VAL A 198 5.50 14.62 0.28
CA VAL A 198 4.92 14.12 1.52
C VAL A 198 4.39 15.27 2.36
N GLU A 199 5.18 16.32 2.58
CA GLU A 199 4.78 17.48 3.38
C GLU A 199 3.55 18.17 2.78
N LYS A 200 3.52 18.37 1.46
CA LYS A 200 2.38 19.02 0.78
C LYS A 200 1.09 18.22 0.89
N ASN A 201 1.16 16.89 0.96
CA ASN A 201 0.00 16.01 1.00
C ASN A 201 -0.29 15.46 2.40
N ASP A 202 0.43 15.96 3.42
CA ASP A 202 0.28 15.58 4.83
C ASP A 202 0.30 14.05 5.03
N LEU A 203 1.26 13.39 4.38
CA LEU A 203 1.37 11.93 4.45
C LEU A 203 2.12 11.50 5.70
N THR A 204 1.52 10.59 6.45
CA THR A 204 2.18 9.90 7.55
C THR A 204 3.27 8.97 7.01
N ARG A 205 4.15 8.51 7.91
CA ARG A 205 5.22 7.56 7.57
C ARG A 205 4.67 6.24 7.00
N GLY A 206 3.59 5.73 7.58
CA GLY A 206 2.95 4.48 7.13
C GLY A 206 2.28 4.61 5.75
N GLU A 207 1.57 5.72 5.52
CA GLU A 207 0.99 6.05 4.20
C GLU A 207 2.04 6.16 3.10
N PHE A 208 3.16 6.82 3.41
CA PHE A 208 4.27 6.93 2.45
C PHE A 208 4.91 5.56 2.19
N ALA A 209 5.11 4.72 3.20
CA ALA A 209 5.61 3.37 3.01
C ALA A 209 4.67 2.50 2.15
N ALA A 210 3.36 2.55 2.40
CA ALA A 210 2.36 1.87 1.58
C ALA A 210 2.36 2.39 0.13
N LEU A 211 2.51 3.71 -0.07
CA LEU A 211 2.60 4.33 -1.38
C LEU A 211 3.85 3.88 -2.15
N VAL A 212 5.01 3.78 -1.49
CA VAL A 212 6.25 3.24 -2.08
C VAL A 212 6.04 1.78 -2.50
N LYS A 213 5.44 0.94 -1.65
CA LYS A 213 5.12 -0.46 -1.98
C LYS A 213 4.26 -0.57 -3.25
N ILE A 214 3.20 0.24 -3.34
CA ILE A 214 2.35 0.30 -4.55
C ILE A 214 3.17 0.75 -5.77
N TYR A 215 3.99 1.79 -5.62
CA TYR A 215 4.79 2.31 -6.74
C TYR A 215 5.78 1.28 -7.28
N MET A 216 6.48 0.57 -6.38
CA MET A 216 7.42 -0.48 -6.76
C MET A 216 6.72 -1.60 -7.52
N SER A 217 5.55 -2.07 -7.04
CA SER A 217 4.78 -3.13 -7.70
C SER A 217 4.17 -2.69 -9.04
N GLU A 218 3.62 -1.48 -9.13
CA GLU A 218 2.86 -1.03 -10.30
C GLU A 218 3.72 -0.41 -11.41
N ILE A 219 4.92 0.08 -11.07
CA ILE A 219 5.82 0.78 -12.00
C ILE A 219 7.16 0.05 -12.12
N CYS A 220 7.88 -0.11 -11.01
CA CYS A 220 9.26 -0.60 -11.06
C CYS A 220 9.36 -2.05 -11.53
N GLU A 221 8.52 -2.94 -11.01
CA GLU A 221 8.45 -4.33 -11.46
C GLU A 221 7.95 -4.49 -12.90
N LYS A 222 7.35 -3.47 -13.51
CA LYS A 222 7.01 -3.47 -14.95
C LYS A 222 8.15 -2.96 -15.81
N ILE A 223 9.01 -2.10 -15.28
CA ILE A 223 10.22 -1.61 -15.97
C ILE A 223 11.35 -2.64 -15.92
N ARG A 224 11.47 -3.38 -14.81
CA ARG A 224 12.51 -4.39 -14.57
C ARG A 224 12.63 -5.45 -15.68
N PRO A 225 11.54 -6.04 -16.22
CA PRO A 225 11.60 -7.04 -17.29
C PRO A 225 12.08 -6.49 -18.63
N ASP A 226 11.82 -5.22 -18.93
CA ASP A 226 12.18 -4.61 -20.21
C ASP A 226 13.70 -4.39 -20.32
N MET A 227 14.41 -4.23 -19.20
CA MET A 227 15.86 -4.00 -19.19
C MET A 227 16.69 -5.29 -19.29
N VAL A 228 16.17 -6.43 -18.82
CA VAL A 228 16.80 -7.76 -18.99
C VAL A 228 16.75 -8.24 -20.46
N ARG A 229 15.79 -7.73 -21.25
CA ARG A 229 15.66 -8.03 -22.69
C ARG A 229 16.57 -7.18 -23.58
N ASP A 230 16.88 -5.94 -23.18
CA ASP A 230 17.68 -5.02 -23.99
C ASP A 230 19.18 -5.35 -23.97
N GLU A 231 19.70 -5.96 -22.89
CA GLU A 231 21.10 -6.44 -22.84
C GLU A 231 21.39 -7.59 -23.83
N ARG A 232 20.35 -8.28 -24.35
CA ARG A 232 20.51 -9.32 -25.38
C ARG A 232 20.43 -8.78 -26.81
N ARG A 233 20.32 -7.46 -27.00
CA ARG A 233 20.15 -6.81 -28.31
C ARG A 233 21.23 -5.78 -28.66
N SER A 234 22.38 -5.80 -28.00
CA SER A 234 23.59 -5.19 -28.58
C SER A 234 24.27 -6.21 -29.51
N PRO A 235 24.12 -6.13 -30.84
CA PRO A 235 25.08 -6.76 -31.73
C PRO A 235 26.41 -6.03 -31.57
N ASP A 236 27.47 -6.81 -31.37
CA ASP A 236 28.85 -6.38 -31.48
C ASP A 236 29.03 -5.40 -32.65
N SER A 237 29.43 -4.18 -32.33
CA SER A 237 30.12 -3.32 -33.27
C SER A 237 31.50 -3.92 -33.54
N GLY A 238 31.54 -4.99 -34.33
CA GLY A 238 32.74 -5.53 -34.94
C GLY A 238 33.04 -4.79 -36.24
N GLY A 239 33.58 -3.58 -36.12
CA GLY A 239 34.24 -2.91 -37.24
C GLY A 239 35.75 -3.16 -37.16
N ALA A 240 36.29 -3.90 -38.13
CA ALA A 240 37.69 -3.77 -38.52
C ALA A 240 37.86 -4.26 -39.96
N ASP A 241 38.02 -3.28 -40.86
CA ASP A 241 38.74 -3.46 -42.12
C ASP A 241 40.11 -4.11 -41.86
N ARG A 242 40.41 -5.15 -42.64
CA ARG A 242 41.68 -5.35 -43.37
C ARG A 242 41.53 -6.47 -44.38
#